data_AF-A0A850M8A4-F1
#
_entry.id   AF-A0A850M8A4-F1
#
_cell.length_a   1.000
_cell.length_b   1.000
_cell.length_c   1.000
_cell.angle_alpha   90.00
_cell.angle_beta   90.00
_cell.angle_gamma   90.00
#
_symmetry.space_group_name_H-M   'P 1'
#
loop_
_entity.id
_entity.type
_entity.pdbx_description
1 polymer ?
#
loop_
_entity_poly.entity_id
_entity_poly.type
_entity_poly.pdbx_seq_one_letter_code
_entity_poly.pdbx_strand_id
1 'polypeptide(L)'
;MSKSMDNLFIFSSIIFNISVSIVYLASKLANLALLQVAGVVVIFLILPFTITMFGFIKEKEGKKIIISNIIILFYLFLELLLDYILLIPFRDILAIHIPYIIVIYAALFSMIGVSFDKNRKMGFVVLLTFFILIGCLIYMFIG
;
A
#
# COMPACT_ATOMS: atom_id res chain seq x y z
N MET A 1 -13.71 0.07 19.47
CA MET A 1 -12.66 0.83 18.77
C MET A 1 -11.44 0.95 19.64
N SER A 2 -10.52 0.00 19.51
CA SER A 2 -9.18 0.18 20.04
C SER A 2 -8.48 1.27 19.23
N LYS A 3 -8.33 2.47 19.80
CA LYS A 3 -7.56 3.59 19.23
C LYS A 3 -6.17 3.17 18.75
N SER A 4 -5.63 2.07 19.27
CA SER A 4 -4.38 1.48 18.84
C SER A 4 -4.47 0.83 17.44
N MET A 5 -5.56 0.12 17.12
CA MET A 5 -5.73 -0.53 15.80
C MET A 5 -5.92 0.50 14.69
N ASP A 6 -6.71 1.55 14.95
CA ASP A 6 -6.91 2.64 13.99
C ASP A 6 -5.60 3.35 13.68
N ASN A 7 -4.84 3.68 14.74
CA ASN A 7 -3.53 4.31 14.58
C ASN A 7 -2.56 3.40 13.82
N LEU A 8 -2.51 2.11 14.14
CA LEU A 8 -1.66 1.13 13.45
C LEU A 8 -1.99 1.08 11.95
N PHE A 9 -3.27 1.03 11.58
CA PHE A 9 -3.71 1.04 10.20
C PHE A 9 -3.27 2.32 9.47
N ILE A 10 -3.51 3.48 10.09
CA ILE A 10 -3.18 4.79 9.52
C ILE A 10 -1.67 4.94 9.33
N PHE A 11 -0.86 4.62 10.35
CA PHE A 11 0.60 4.70 10.24
C PHE A 11 1.13 3.72 9.19
N SER A 12 0.57 2.51 9.10
CA SER A 12 0.94 1.55 8.06
C SER A 12 0.61 2.07 6.66
N SER A 13 -0.52 2.76 6.49
CA SER A 13 -0.91 3.40 5.23
C SER A 13 0.03 4.53 4.82
N ILE A 14 0.48 5.34 5.79
CA ILE A 14 1.48 6.40 5.56
C ILE A 14 2.83 5.78 5.15
N ILE A 15 3.30 4.78 5.89
CA ILE A 15 4.57 4.10 5.61
C ILE A 15 4.49 3.42 4.24
N PHE A 16 3.36 2.82 3.88
CA PHE A 16 3.12 2.24 2.57
C PHE A 16 3.32 3.28 1.46
N ASN A 17 2.61 4.40 1.52
CA ASN A 17 2.67 5.45 0.50
C ASN A 17 4.10 6.00 0.34
N ILE A 18 4.78 6.25 1.46
CA ILE A 18 6.16 6.76 1.45
C ILE A 18 7.11 5.72 0.86
N SER A 19 6.99 4.45 1.26
CA SER A 19 7.88 3.38 0.79
C SER A 19 7.73 3.15 -0.71
N VAL A 20 6.49 3.12 -1.23
CA VAL A 20 6.25 3.03 -2.67
C VAL A 20 6.76 4.27 -3.42
N SER A 21 6.65 5.46 -2.83
CA SER A 21 7.26 6.69 -3.39
C SER A 21 8.79 6.55 -3.52
N ILE A 22 9.44 6.00 -2.48
CA ILE A 22 10.88 5.74 -2.48
C ILE A 22 11.23 4.68 -3.54
N VAL A 23 10.43 3.63 -3.70
CA VAL A 23 10.61 2.63 -4.77
C VAL A 23 10.63 3.30 -6.14
N TYR A 24 9.68 4.20 -6.44
CA TYR A 24 9.66 4.91 -7.73
C TYR A 24 10.87 5.82 -7.92
N LEU A 25 11.26 6.59 -6.90
CA LEU A 25 12.45 7.44 -6.95
C LEU A 25 13.74 6.63 -7.13
N ALA A 26 13.90 5.57 -6.35
CA ALA A 26 15.06 4.67 -6.41
C ALA A 26 15.16 3.97 -7.77
N SER A 27 14.03 3.61 -8.37
CA SER A 27 13.98 3.02 -9.71
C SER A 27 14.50 4.01 -10.76
N LYS A 28 14.05 5.27 -10.74
CA LYS A 28 14.53 6.32 -11.66
C LYS A 28 16.02 6.64 -11.48
N LEU A 29 16.50 6.62 -10.24
CA LEU A 29 17.90 6.90 -9.90
C LEU A 29 18.82 5.67 -10.03
N ALA A 30 18.30 4.53 -10.45
CA ALA A 30 19.01 3.24 -10.50
C ALA A 30 19.70 2.86 -9.16
N ASN A 31 19.14 3.29 -8.03
CA ASN A 31 19.68 3.00 -6.70
C ASN A 31 19.08 1.69 -6.17
N LEU A 32 19.78 0.58 -6.47
CA LEU A 32 19.35 -0.77 -6.10
C LEU A 32 19.19 -0.97 -4.59
N ALA A 33 20.04 -0.35 -3.77
CA ALA A 33 19.98 -0.50 -2.32
C ALA A 33 18.69 0.11 -1.74
N LEU A 34 18.35 1.33 -2.16
CA LEU A 34 17.09 1.98 -1.74
C LEU A 34 15.86 1.24 -2.28
N LEU A 35 15.93 0.77 -3.52
CA LEU A 35 14.86 0.00 -4.14
C LEU A 35 14.54 -1.27 -3.33
N GLN A 36 15.57 -2.04 -2.98
CA GLN A 36 15.41 -3.27 -2.21
C GLN A 36 14.90 -3.00 -0.79
N VAL A 37 15.48 -2.03 -0.08
CA VAL A 37 15.05 -1.70 1.28
C VAL A 37 13.60 -1.24 1.30
N ALA A 38 13.21 -0.33 0.39
CA ALA A 38 11.84 0.18 0.34
C ALA A 38 10.84 -0.90 -0.09
N GLY A 39 11.19 -1.73 -1.08
CA GLY A 39 10.36 -2.86 -1.50
C GLY A 39 10.14 -3.87 -0.37
N VAL A 40 11.20 -4.21 0.38
CA VAL A 40 11.10 -5.10 1.54
C VAL A 40 10.22 -4.49 2.63
N VAL A 41 10.33 -3.19 2.91
CA VAL A 41 9.44 -2.50 3.85
C VAL A 41 7.98 -2.61 3.41
N VAL A 42 7.67 -2.41 2.13
CA VAL A 42 6.31 -2.58 1.59
C VAL A 42 5.78 -3.98 1.88
N ILE A 43 6.57 -5.02 1.62
CA ILE A 43 6.17 -6.41 1.90
C ILE A 43 5.95 -6.64 3.39
N PHE A 44 6.81 -6.12 4.26
CA PHE A 44 6.67 -6.28 5.71
C PHE A 44 5.38 -5.67 6.27
N LEU A 45 4.77 -4.70 5.57
CA LEU A 45 3.48 -4.14 5.97
C LEU A 45 2.32 -5.13 5.90
N ILE A 46 2.51 -6.32 5.30
CA ILE A 46 1.52 -7.40 5.39
C ILE A 46 1.21 -7.77 6.84
N LEU A 47 2.20 -7.69 7.74
CA LEU A 47 2.05 -8.00 9.17
C LEU A 47 1.11 -7.00 9.87
N PRO A 48 1.37 -5.67 9.89
CA PRO A 48 0.48 -4.73 10.54
C PRO A 48 -0.91 -4.67 9.88
N PHE A 49 -1.03 -4.81 8.55
CA PHE A 49 -2.36 -4.89 7.93
C PHE A 49 -3.12 -6.16 8.33
N THR A 50 -2.44 -7.29 8.50
CA THR A 50 -3.07 -8.53 9.01
C THR A 50 -3.52 -8.37 10.45
N ILE A 51 -2.70 -7.74 11.30
CA ILE A 51 -3.05 -7.44 12.69
C ILE A 51 -4.30 -6.55 12.76
N THR A 52 -4.33 -5.47 11.97
CA THR A 52 -5.50 -4.56 11.92
C THR A 52 -6.74 -5.27 11.40
N MET A 53 -6.61 -6.18 10.42
CA MET A 53 -7.71 -6.99 9.91
C MET A 53 -8.33 -7.86 11.01
N PHE A 54 -7.52 -8.62 11.76
CA PHE A 54 -8.03 -9.41 12.88
C PHE A 54 -8.64 -8.53 13.97
N GLY A 55 -8.06 -7.36 14.25
CA GLY A 55 -8.62 -6.35 15.15
C GLY A 55 -10.02 -5.91 14.71
N PHE A 56 -10.17 -5.51 13.45
CA PHE A 56 -11.44 -5.04 12.90
C PHE A 56 -12.51 -6.14 12.85
N ILE A 57 -12.15 -7.39 12.55
CA ILE A 57 -13.10 -8.51 12.62
C ILE A 57 -13.58 -8.74 14.07
N LYS A 58 -12.66 -8.77 15.04
CA LYS A 58 -13.00 -8.97 16.46
C LYS A 58 -13.90 -7.86 16.99
N GLU A 59 -13.66 -6.63 16.55
CA GLU A 59 -14.45 -5.46 16.91
C GLU A 59 -15.76 -5.33 16.11
N LYS A 60 -16.05 -6.27 15.20
CA LYS A 60 -17.24 -6.27 14.32
C LYS A 60 -17.41 -4.96 13.55
N GLU A 61 -16.28 -4.45 13.05
CA GLU A 61 -16.24 -3.25 12.24
C GLU A 61 -17.10 -3.36 10.97
N GLY A 62 -17.46 -2.20 10.41
CA GLY A 62 -18.31 -2.15 9.23
C GLY A 62 -17.74 -2.99 8.08
N LYS A 63 -18.62 -3.73 7.38
CA LYS A 63 -18.23 -4.61 6.26
C LYS A 63 -17.31 -3.92 5.24
N LYS A 64 -17.52 -2.63 5.00
CA LYS A 64 -16.69 -1.80 4.11
C LYS A 64 -15.22 -1.79 4.54
N ILE A 65 -14.94 -1.61 5.83
CA ILE A 65 -13.57 -1.54 6.39
C ILE A 65 -12.88 -2.89 6.26
N ILE A 66 -13.61 -3.96 6.56
CA ILE A 66 -13.12 -5.34 6.43
C ILE A 66 -12.77 -5.64 4.97
N ILE A 67 -13.65 -5.30 4.02
CA ILE A 67 -13.41 -5.49 2.58
C ILE A 67 -12.20 -4.66 2.11
N SER A 68 -12.12 -3.39 2.53
CA SER A 68 -10.96 -2.53 2.25
C SER A 68 -9.64 -3.18 2.70
N ASN A 69 -9.62 -3.77 3.89
CA ASN A 69 -8.43 -4.44 4.41
C ASN A 69 -8.09 -5.72 3.63
N ILE A 70 -9.09 -6.48 3.17
CA ILE A 70 -8.88 -7.64 2.29
C ILE A 70 -8.23 -7.21 0.98
N ILE A 71 -8.69 -6.11 0.38
CA ILE A 71 -8.12 -5.58 -0.86
C ILE A 71 -6.65 -5.19 -0.67
N ILE A 72 -6.32 -4.52 0.44
CA ILE A 72 -4.94 -4.15 0.77
C ILE A 72 -4.06 -5.39 0.94
N LEU A 73 -4.52 -6.38 1.71
CA LEU A 73 -3.78 -7.62 1.92
C LEU A 73 -3.62 -8.43 0.62
N PHE A 74 -4.65 -8.44 -0.23
CA PHE A 74 -4.58 -9.08 -1.53
C PHE A 74 -3.54 -8.43 -2.43
N TYR A 75 -3.47 -7.09 -2.46
CA TYR A 75 -2.40 -6.36 -3.15
C TYR A 75 -1.00 -6.77 -2.63
N LEU A 76 -0.80 -6.75 -1.31
CA LEU A 76 0.50 -7.10 -0.71
C LEU A 76 0.89 -8.57 -0.96
N PHE A 77 -0.10 -9.46 -0.98
CA PHE A 77 0.10 -10.84 -1.37
C PHE A 77 0.52 -10.98 -2.83
N LEU A 78 -0.13 -10.24 -3.76
CA LEU A 78 0.28 -10.22 -5.16
C LEU A 78 1.71 -9.67 -5.32
N GLU A 79 2.06 -8.61 -4.61
CA GLU A 79 3.42 -8.05 -4.63
C GLU A 79 4.45 -9.09 -4.18
N LEU A 80 4.21 -9.72 -3.03
CA LEU A 80 5.08 -10.79 -2.51
C LEU A 80 5.19 -11.96 -3.51
N LEU A 81 4.06 -12.41 -4.04
CA LEU A 81 4.00 -13.56 -4.94
C LEU A 81 4.74 -13.27 -6.25
N LEU A 82 4.49 -12.13 -6.87
CA LEU A 82 5.02 -11.80 -8.18
C LEU A 82 6.50 -11.38 -8.12
N ASP A 83 6.88 -10.54 -7.16
CA ASP A 83 8.24 -9.98 -7.10
C ASP A 83 9.25 -10.85 -6.35
N TYR A 84 8.83 -11.63 -5.35
CA TYR A 84 9.77 -12.32 -4.46
C TYR A 84 9.69 -13.84 -4.55
N ILE A 85 8.50 -14.40 -4.82
CA ILE A 85 8.32 -15.85 -4.92
C ILE A 85 8.49 -16.32 -6.37
N LEU A 86 7.74 -15.75 -7.30
CA LEU A 86 7.73 -16.17 -8.71
C LEU A 86 8.75 -15.42 -9.57
N LEU A 87 9.24 -14.26 -9.11
CA LEU A 87 10.22 -13.42 -9.83
C LEU A 87 9.78 -13.12 -11.27
N ILE A 88 8.47 -12.95 -11.49
CA ILE A 88 7.93 -12.68 -12.82
C ILE A 88 8.16 -11.21 -13.13
N PRO A 89 8.72 -10.84 -14.29
CA PRO A 89 8.81 -9.45 -14.74
C PRO A 89 7.42 -8.95 -15.21
N PHE A 90 6.43 -8.99 -14.32
CA PHE A 90 5.03 -8.73 -14.66
C PHE A 90 4.79 -7.29 -15.13
N ARG A 91 5.71 -6.39 -14.81
CA ARG A 91 5.71 -4.99 -15.26
C ARG A 91 5.93 -4.84 -16.76
N ASP A 92 6.60 -5.82 -17.39
CA ASP A 92 6.84 -5.83 -18.83
C ASP A 92 5.71 -6.55 -19.60
N ILE A 93 4.83 -7.26 -18.89
CA ILE A 93 3.74 -8.06 -19.47
C ILE A 93 2.42 -7.33 -19.26
N LEU A 94 2.00 -6.54 -20.26
CA LEU A 94 0.77 -5.73 -20.22
C LEU A 94 -0.46 -6.46 -19.67
N ALA A 95 -0.68 -7.71 -20.06
CA ALA A 95 -1.82 -8.52 -19.64
C ALA A 95 -1.88 -8.78 -18.11
N ILE A 96 -0.72 -8.77 -17.43
CA ILE A 96 -0.61 -8.95 -15.98
C ILE A 96 -0.47 -7.58 -15.30
N HIS A 97 0.24 -6.65 -15.95
CA HIS A 97 0.48 -5.31 -15.42
C HIS A 97 -0.81 -4.50 -15.24
N ILE A 98 -1.74 -4.54 -16.19
CA ILE A 98 -2.99 -3.77 -16.11
C ILE A 98 -3.85 -4.23 -14.91
N PRO A 99 -4.17 -5.53 -14.73
CA PRO A 99 -4.86 -6.01 -13.54
C PRO A 99 -4.15 -5.64 -12.24
N TYR A 100 -2.82 -5.75 -12.21
CA TYR A 100 -2.02 -5.36 -11.06
C TYR A 100 -2.19 -3.87 -10.71
N ILE A 101 -2.17 -2.98 -11.72
CA ILE A 101 -2.40 -1.54 -11.54
C ILE A 101 -3.79 -1.29 -10.92
N ILE A 102 -4.82 -2.00 -11.36
CA ILE A 102 -6.17 -1.85 -10.79
C ILE A 102 -6.16 -2.21 -9.30
N VAL A 103 -5.47 -3.29 -8.93
CA VAL A 103 -5.40 -3.76 -7.54
C VAL A 103 -4.62 -2.79 -6.64
N ILE A 104 -3.49 -2.24 -7.09
CA ILE A 104 -2.74 -1.23 -6.31
C ILE A 104 -3.57 0.03 -6.08
N TYR A 105 -4.28 0.54 -7.09
CA TYR A 105 -5.14 1.71 -6.90
C TYR A 105 -6.32 1.38 -5.96
N ALA A 106 -6.92 0.20 -6.07
CA ALA A 106 -7.97 -0.23 -5.15
C ALA A 106 -7.47 -0.29 -3.70
N ALA A 107 -6.24 -0.77 -3.47
CA ALA A 107 -5.61 -0.78 -2.15
C ALA A 107 -5.33 0.65 -1.63
N LEU A 108 -4.78 1.54 -2.48
CA LEU A 108 -4.53 2.94 -2.13
C LEU A 108 -5.81 3.68 -1.73
N PHE A 109 -6.88 3.56 -2.53
CA PHE A 109 -8.17 4.15 -2.18
C PHE A 109 -8.79 3.53 -0.93
N SER A 110 -8.59 2.23 -0.70
CA SER A 110 -9.00 1.55 0.53
C SER A 110 -8.30 2.12 1.76
N MET A 111 -6.99 2.36 1.69
CA MET A 111 -6.21 3.00 2.76
C MET A 111 -6.72 4.41 3.07
N ILE A 112 -6.96 5.21 2.03
CA ILE A 112 -7.51 6.57 2.19
C ILE A 112 -8.89 6.52 2.82
N GLY A 113 -9.80 5.71 2.28
CA GLY A 113 -11.18 5.61 2.73
C GLY A 113 -11.31 5.18 4.19
N VAL A 114 -10.61 4.12 4.58
CA VAL A 114 -10.61 3.65 5.98
C VAL A 114 -9.96 4.69 6.90
N SER A 115 -8.88 5.35 6.47
CA SER A 115 -8.24 6.39 7.28
C SER A 115 -9.16 7.59 7.54
N PHE A 116 -9.95 8.02 6.55
CA PHE A 116 -10.95 9.07 6.74
C PHE A 116 -12.10 8.66 7.67
N ASP A 117 -12.55 7.40 7.57
CA ASP A 117 -13.57 6.83 8.45
C ASP A 117 -13.08 6.79 9.92
N LYS A 118 -11.84 6.36 10.14
CA LYS A 118 -11.26 6.24 11.49
C LYS A 118 -10.81 7.56 12.10
N ASN A 119 -10.14 8.40 11.33
CA ASN A 119 -9.67 9.70 11.80
C ASN A 119 -9.55 10.69 10.65
N ARG A 120 -10.53 11.58 10.51
CA ARG A 120 -10.60 12.57 9.43
C ARG A 120 -9.33 13.41 9.28
N LYS A 121 -8.69 13.83 10.37
CA LYS A 121 -7.44 14.64 10.30
C LYS A 121 -6.30 13.82 9.70
N MET A 122 -6.15 12.57 10.16
CA MET A 122 -5.11 11.68 9.64
C MET A 122 -5.42 11.14 8.25
N GLY A 123 -6.69 11.04 7.87
CA GLY A 123 -7.12 10.73 6.49
C GLY A 123 -6.55 11.73 5.49
N PHE A 124 -6.50 13.03 5.83
CA PHE A 124 -5.83 14.03 5.00
C PHE A 124 -4.31 13.80 4.88
N VAL A 125 -3.65 13.29 5.93
CA VAL A 125 -2.22 12.95 5.88
C VAL A 125 -1.98 11.76 4.95
N VAL A 126 -2.84 10.73 5.01
CA VAL A 126 -2.79 9.58 4.09
C VAL A 126 -3.07 10.03 2.65
N LEU A 127 -4.03 10.93 2.44
CA LEU A 127 -4.30 11.52 1.12
C LEU A 127 -3.11 12.33 0.58
N LEU A 128 -2.47 13.15 1.43
CA LEU A 128 -1.30 13.93 1.04
C LEU A 128 -0.15 13.01 0.62
N THR A 129 0.13 11.96 1.40
CA THR A 129 1.17 10.98 1.06
C THR A 129 0.84 10.18 -0.20
N PHE A 130 -0.44 9.92 -0.48
CA PHE A 130 -0.87 9.38 -1.76
C PHE A 130 -0.56 10.33 -2.92
N PHE A 131 -0.82 11.62 -2.80
CA PHE A 131 -0.44 12.58 -3.86
C PHE A 131 1.07 12.67 -4.07
N ILE A 132 1.87 12.57 -3.01
CA ILE A 132 3.33 12.46 -3.11
C ILE A 132 3.71 11.22 -3.92
N LEU A 133 3.12 10.07 -3.62
CA LEU A 133 3.32 8.82 -4.37
C LEU A 133 3.00 9.00 -5.85
N ILE A 134 1.87 9.62 -6.19
CA ILE A 134 1.51 9.90 -7.59
C ILE A 134 2.53 10.86 -8.24
N GLY A 135 3.00 11.88 -7.53
CA GLY A 135 4.06 12.75 -8.01
C GLY A 135 5.36 11.99 -8.31
N CYS A 136 5.77 11.07 -7.44
CA CYS A 136 6.94 10.22 -7.65
C CYS A 136 6.75 9.24 -8.81
N LEU A 137 5.54 8.69 -8.98
CA LEU A 137 5.19 7.83 -10.12
C LEU A 137 5.31 8.59 -11.45
N ILE A 138 4.74 9.80 -11.50
CA ILE A 138 4.84 10.66 -12.69
C ILE A 138 6.31 11.00 -12.96
N TYR A 139 7.08 11.36 -11.94
CA TYR A 139 8.51 11.64 -12.08
C TYR A 139 9.31 10.44 -12.60
N MET A 140 8.96 9.21 -12.19
CA MET A 140 9.59 7.99 -12.70
C MET A 140 9.42 7.88 -14.23
N PHE A 141 8.24 8.22 -14.75
CA PHE A 141 7.92 8.14 -16.18
C PHE A 141 8.30 9.39 -16.99
N ILE A 142 8.39 10.57 -16.36
CA ILE A 142 8.86 11.79 -17.04
C ILE A 142 10.38 11.74 -17.17
N GLY A 143 10.87 11.89 -18.40
CA GLY A 143 12.27 11.82 -18.78
C GLY A 143 12.54 10.52 -19.53
#